data_AF-A0A529PMX2-F1
#
_entry.id   AF-A0A529PMX2-F1
#
_cell.length_a   1.000
_cell.length_b   1.000
_cell.length_c   1.000
_cell.angle_alpha   90.00
_cell.angle_beta   90.00
_cell.angle_gamma   90.00
#
_symmetry.space_group_name_H-M   'P 1'
#
loop_
_entity.id
_entity.type
_entity.pdbx_description
1 polymer ?
#
loop_
_entity_poly.entity_id
_entity_poly.type
_entity_poly.pdbx_seq_one_letter_code
_entity_poly.pdbx_strand_id
1 'polypeptide(L)'
;MLAGWLEKGHHIAALVVPGPRPGKQSSFSTWRRRRKRKLVLKRHLIPTEVPLIEFSRPYDWAALGQRLAGFHADVLITFGFLTLIPETLLKLFAKGGLNLHPALLPNYKGPHPIARLVVDEQYEAHGGVSLHKMTSGFDEGDILAQIAFSPGDWHSTATLSRALASGMKL
;
A
#
# COMPACT_ATOMS: atom_id res chain seq x y z
N MET A 1 6.17 4.16 -7.07
CA MET A 1 6.30 4.16 -5.60
C MET A 1 7.68 3.68 -5.13
N LEU A 2 7.91 2.38 -4.86
CA LEU A 2 9.14 1.95 -4.17
C LEU A 2 10.44 2.36 -4.88
N ALA A 3 10.51 2.22 -6.21
CA ALA A 3 11.67 2.67 -6.98
C ALA A 3 11.90 4.19 -6.85
N GLY A 4 10.85 5.00 -6.96
CA GLY A 4 10.94 6.46 -6.75
C GLY A 4 11.31 6.85 -5.33
N TRP A 5 10.88 6.07 -4.32
CA TRP A 5 11.27 6.26 -2.93
C TRP A 5 12.78 6.00 -2.73
N LEU A 6 13.30 4.94 -3.35
CA LEU A 6 14.73 4.63 -3.36
C LEU A 6 15.55 5.69 -4.13
N GLU A 7 15.05 6.17 -5.28
CA GLU A 7 15.68 7.22 -6.09
C GLU A 7 15.85 8.54 -5.32
N LYS A 8 14.91 8.87 -4.42
CA LYS A 8 14.99 10.02 -3.50
C LYS A 8 15.96 9.81 -2.31
N GLY A 9 16.69 8.69 -2.27
CA GLY A 9 17.68 8.39 -1.24
C GLY A 9 17.10 7.80 0.05
N HIS A 10 15.83 7.42 0.06
CA HIS A 10 15.24 6.75 1.22
C HIS A 10 15.60 5.25 1.25
N HIS A 11 15.62 4.67 2.46
CA HIS A 11 15.87 3.26 2.67
C HIS A 11 14.57 2.50 2.95
N ILE A 12 14.38 1.32 2.33
CA ILE A 12 13.26 0.43 2.62
C ILE A 12 13.76 -0.66 3.57
N ALA A 13 13.43 -0.53 4.86
CA ALA A 13 13.91 -1.46 5.89
C ALA A 13 13.27 -2.86 5.82
N ALA A 14 11.99 -2.94 5.41
CA ALA A 14 11.28 -4.20 5.19
C ALA A 14 10.05 -4.00 4.29
N LEU A 15 9.59 -5.07 3.64
CA LEU A 15 8.33 -5.10 2.90
C LEU A 15 7.37 -6.11 3.51
N VAL A 16 6.21 -5.62 3.96
CA VAL A 16 5.09 -6.48 4.40
C VAL A 16 4.17 -6.70 3.21
N VAL A 17 3.86 -7.97 2.93
CA VAL A 17 3.09 -8.37 1.76
C VAL A 17 2.04 -9.42 2.12
N PRO A 18 0.94 -9.52 1.34
CA PRO A 18 -0.06 -10.56 1.58
C PRO A 18 0.55 -11.96 1.55
N GLY A 19 0.38 -12.68 2.66
CA GLY A 19 0.76 -14.08 2.82
C GLY A 19 -0.21 -15.05 2.14
N PRO A 20 0.06 -16.37 2.23
CA PRO A 20 -0.88 -17.40 1.81
C PRO A 20 -2.16 -17.36 2.65
N ARG A 21 -3.26 -17.86 2.08
CA ARG A 21 -4.45 -18.14 2.90
C ARG A 21 -4.13 -19.30 3.86
N PRO A 22 -4.76 -19.34 5.05
CA PRO A 22 -4.71 -20.51 5.92
C PRO A 22 -4.96 -21.81 5.14
N GLY A 23 -4.17 -22.84 5.40
CA GLY A 23 -4.26 -24.14 4.72
C GLY A 23 -3.73 -24.17 3.28
N LYS A 24 -3.19 -23.07 2.74
CA LYS A 24 -2.64 -23.00 1.36
C LYS A 24 -1.15 -22.64 1.33
N GLN A 25 -0.45 -22.74 2.45
CA GLN A 25 0.97 -22.34 2.58
C GLN A 25 1.88 -23.08 1.59
N SER A 26 1.63 -24.37 1.35
CA SER A 26 2.46 -25.24 0.50
C SER A 26 1.88 -25.47 -0.91
N SER A 27 0.84 -24.73 -1.31
CA SER A 27 0.24 -24.89 -2.63
C SER A 27 1.18 -24.46 -3.76
N PHE A 28 1.16 -25.17 -4.89
CA PHE A 28 1.85 -24.77 -6.13
C PHE A 28 1.49 -23.34 -6.57
N SER A 29 0.23 -22.94 -6.36
CA SER A 29 -0.22 -21.56 -6.63
C SER A 29 0.52 -20.52 -5.77
N THR A 30 0.68 -20.79 -4.48
CA THR A 30 1.43 -19.96 -3.52
C THR A 30 2.90 -19.88 -3.92
N TRP A 31 3.51 -21.01 -4.28
CA TRP A 31 4.89 -21.07 -4.75
C TRP A 31 5.10 -20.22 -6.02
N ARG A 32 4.23 -20.37 -7.03
CA ARG A 32 4.28 -19.56 -8.26
C ARG A 32 4.17 -18.07 -7.95
N ARG A 33 3.25 -17.70 -7.06
CA ARG A 33 3.05 -16.30 -6.62
C ARG A 33 4.28 -15.73 -5.92
N ARG A 34 4.89 -16.48 -5.00
CA ARG A 34 6.13 -16.08 -4.31
C ARG A 34 7.28 -15.87 -5.30
N ARG A 35 7.46 -16.79 -6.26
CA ARG A 35 8.48 -16.67 -7.32
C ARG A 35 8.26 -15.43 -8.18
N LYS A 36 7.03 -15.21 -8.68
CA LYS A 36 6.69 -14.01 -9.47
C LYS A 36 6.99 -12.72 -8.70
N ARG A 37 6.60 -12.66 -7.42
CA ARG A 37 6.86 -11.51 -6.55
C ARG A 37 8.36 -11.26 -6.38
N LYS A 38 9.14 -12.30 -6.07
CA LYS A 38 10.60 -12.18 -5.94
C LYS A 38 11.23 -11.65 -7.23
N LEU A 39 10.76 -12.09 -8.40
CA LEU A 39 11.27 -11.60 -9.69
C LEU A 39 10.96 -10.11 -9.93
N VAL A 40 9.72 -9.68 -9.65
CA VAL A 40 9.31 -8.27 -9.79
C VAL A 40 10.07 -7.38 -8.80
N LEU A 41 10.15 -7.78 -7.53
CA LEU A 41 10.90 -7.04 -6.52
C LEU A 41 12.37 -6.96 -6.87
N LYS A 42 12.98 -8.08 -7.32
CA LYS A 42 14.34 -8.06 -7.84
C LYS A 42 14.43 -7.01 -8.92
N ARG A 43 13.68 -7.09 -10.02
CA ARG A 43 13.76 -6.12 -11.14
C ARG A 43 13.73 -4.63 -10.73
N HIS A 44 13.00 -4.26 -9.68
CA HIS A 44 12.79 -2.86 -9.30
C HIS A 44 13.54 -2.39 -8.05
N LEU A 45 14.17 -3.28 -7.27
CA LEU A 45 14.82 -2.97 -6.00
C LEU A 45 16.31 -3.39 -5.96
N ILE A 46 16.94 -3.67 -7.11
CA ILE A 46 18.37 -4.04 -7.23
C ILE A 46 19.19 -2.79 -6.91
N PRO A 47 19.69 -2.62 -5.68
CA PRO A 47 20.59 -3.59 -5.05
C PRO A 47 20.26 -3.95 -3.59
N THR A 48 19.11 -3.55 -3.06
CA THR A 48 18.77 -3.74 -1.64
C THR A 48 18.23 -5.14 -1.35
N GLU A 49 18.87 -5.87 -0.44
CA GLU A 49 18.30 -7.06 0.18
C GLU A 49 17.18 -6.66 1.15
N VAL A 50 16.03 -6.27 0.60
CA VAL A 50 14.88 -5.87 1.43
C VAL A 50 14.20 -7.11 2.00
N PRO A 51 14.14 -7.27 3.34
CA PRO A 51 13.45 -8.38 3.98
C PRO A 51 11.97 -8.40 3.60
N LEU A 52 11.49 -9.57 3.18
CA LEU A 52 10.08 -9.78 2.83
C LEU A 52 9.36 -10.49 3.97
N ILE A 53 8.30 -9.86 4.46
CA ILE A 53 7.45 -10.36 5.54
C ILE A 53 6.09 -10.71 4.95
N GLU A 54 5.76 -12.00 4.89
CA GLU A 54 4.40 -12.41 4.54
C GLU A 54 3.49 -12.26 5.76
N PHE A 55 2.39 -11.52 5.60
CA PHE A 55 1.40 -11.28 6.64
C PHE A 55 0.01 -11.67 6.12
N SER A 56 -0.67 -12.55 6.85
CA SER A 56 -1.94 -13.14 6.43
C SER A 56 -2.87 -13.31 7.62
N ARG A 57 -4.16 -13.54 7.32
CA ARG A 57 -5.17 -13.82 8.34
C ARG A 57 -4.96 -15.20 8.98
N PRO A 58 -5.33 -15.40 10.26
CA PRO A 58 -5.67 -14.33 11.22
C PRO A 58 -4.46 -13.43 11.49
N TYR A 59 -4.68 -12.12 11.52
CA TYR A 59 -3.60 -11.15 11.62
C TYR A 59 -3.05 -11.12 13.05
N ASP A 60 -1.81 -11.61 13.22
CA ASP A 60 -1.07 -11.48 14.46
C ASP A 60 -0.27 -10.17 14.46
N TRP A 61 -0.93 -9.10 14.91
CA TRP A 61 -0.34 -7.76 14.98
C TRP A 61 0.81 -7.66 15.98
N ALA A 62 0.76 -8.43 17.06
CA ALA A 62 1.80 -8.42 18.08
C ALA A 62 3.09 -9.03 17.54
N ALA A 63 3.02 -10.20 16.90
CA ALA A 63 4.17 -10.83 16.26
C ALA A 63 4.74 -9.98 15.12
N LEU A 64 3.86 -9.36 14.31
CA LEU A 64 4.30 -8.41 13.28
C LEU A 64 5.02 -7.21 13.90
N GLY A 65 4.46 -6.61 14.96
CA GLY A 65 5.05 -5.48 15.65
C GLY A 65 6.43 -5.77 16.23
N GLN A 66 6.59 -6.91 16.91
CA GLN A 66 7.90 -7.36 17.43
C GLN A 66 8.94 -7.49 16.31
N ARG A 67 8.54 -8.07 15.16
CA ARG A 67 9.43 -8.20 14.01
C ARG A 67 9.77 -6.85 13.38
N LEU A 68 8.80 -5.92 13.33
CA LEU A 68 8.99 -4.60 12.74
C LEU A 68 9.84 -3.67 13.62
N ALA A 69 9.77 -3.81 14.95
CA ALA A 69 10.55 -3.01 15.90
C ALA A 69 12.07 -3.14 15.66
N GLY A 70 12.56 -4.33 15.29
CA GLY A 70 13.98 -4.56 15.02
C GLY A 70 14.52 -3.90 13.75
N PHE A 71 13.66 -3.37 12.87
CA PHE A 71 14.09 -2.67 11.66
C PHE A 71 14.34 -1.18 11.85
N HIS A 72 13.94 -0.61 12.99
CA HIS A 72 14.13 0.82 13.32
C HIS A 72 13.66 1.76 12.19
N ALA A 73 12.54 1.45 11.55
CA ALA A 73 11.99 2.28 10.48
C ALA A 73 11.31 3.53 11.07
N ASP A 74 11.51 4.69 10.43
CA ASP A 74 10.90 5.95 10.88
C ASP A 74 9.39 6.03 10.61
N VAL A 75 8.94 5.44 9.50
CA VAL A 75 7.59 5.62 8.95
C VAL A 75 7.06 4.32 8.38
N LEU A 76 5.78 4.03 8.61
CA LEU A 76 5.04 2.97 7.93
C LEU A 76 4.35 3.55 6.70
N ILE A 77 4.49 2.93 5.53
CA ILE A 77 3.77 3.34 4.32
C ILE A 77 2.91 2.17 3.84
N THR A 78 1.61 2.41 3.70
CA THR A 78 0.65 1.44 3.20
C THR A 78 0.09 1.84 1.85
N PHE A 79 -0.18 0.83 1.03
CA PHE A 79 -0.94 0.97 -0.19
C PHE A 79 -1.75 -0.31 -0.42
N GLY A 80 -3.06 -0.19 -0.59
CA GLY A 80 -3.93 -1.33 -0.89
C GLY A 80 -4.06 -2.37 0.24
N PHE A 81 -3.81 -1.96 1.50
CA PHE A 81 -4.04 -2.81 2.66
C PHE A 81 -5.40 -2.50 3.28
N LEU A 82 -6.35 -3.42 3.12
CA LEU A 82 -7.78 -3.20 3.40
C LEU A 82 -8.17 -3.40 4.87
N THR A 83 -7.22 -3.43 5.79
CA THR A 83 -7.49 -3.69 7.21
C THR A 83 -6.90 -2.55 8.03
N LEU A 84 -7.67 -2.09 9.01
CA LEU A 84 -7.26 -1.04 9.92
C LEU A 84 -5.97 -1.45 10.63
N ILE A 85 -4.99 -0.56 10.66
CA ILE A 85 -3.73 -0.80 11.35
C ILE A 85 -3.89 -0.36 12.81
N PRO A 86 -3.64 -1.24 13.79
CA PRO A 86 -3.75 -0.88 15.20
C PRO A 86 -2.82 0.28 15.55
N GLU A 87 -3.29 1.17 16.41
CA GLU A 87 -2.51 2.31 16.92
C GLU A 87 -1.20 1.85 17.59
N THR A 88 -1.22 0.69 18.25
CA THR A 88 -0.02 0.08 18.86
C THR A 88 1.08 -0.21 17.84
N LEU A 89 0.72 -0.56 16.61
CA LEU A 89 1.69 -0.75 15.53
C LEU A 89 2.16 0.59 14.95
N LEU A 90 1.24 1.55 14.77
CA LEU A 90 1.57 2.89 14.27
C LEU A 90 2.57 3.61 15.20
N LYS A 91 2.43 3.43 16.52
CA LYS A 91 3.33 3.99 17.54
C LYS A 91 4.76 3.47 17.50
N LEU A 92 5.03 2.38 16.77
CA LEU A 92 6.41 1.90 16.59
C LEU A 92 7.25 2.80 15.67
N PHE A 93 6.59 3.65 14.87
CA PHE A 93 7.23 4.48 13.86
C PHE A 93 7.22 5.94 14.34
N ALA A 94 8.40 6.56 14.49
CA ALA A 94 8.53 7.91 15.04
C ALA A 94 7.77 8.98 14.24
N LYS A 95 7.63 8.78 12.93
CA LYS A 95 6.86 9.64 12.00
C LYS A 95 5.44 9.10 11.73
N GLY A 96 5.03 8.05 12.44
CA GLY A 96 3.72 7.42 12.30
C GLY A 96 3.55 6.61 11.01
N GLY A 97 2.29 6.50 10.57
CA GLY A 97 1.91 5.81 9.34
C GLY A 97 1.37 6.76 8.28
N LEU A 98 1.65 6.45 7.02
CA LEU A 98 1.10 7.09 5.83
C LEU A 98 0.38 6.04 4.98
N ASN A 99 -0.74 6.43 4.38
CA ASN A 99 -1.45 5.59 3.43
C ASN A 99 -1.63 6.33 2.11
N LEU A 100 -1.44 5.58 1.02
CA LEU A 100 -1.80 6.01 -0.32
C LEU A 100 -3.20 5.47 -0.65
N HIS A 101 -4.18 6.37 -0.66
CA HIS A 101 -5.56 6.06 -0.93
C HIS A 101 -5.92 6.34 -2.39
N PRO A 102 -6.50 5.38 -3.14
CA PRO A 102 -6.81 5.55 -4.56
C PRO A 102 -8.16 6.24 -4.79
N ALA A 103 -8.33 7.41 -4.17
CA ALA A 103 -9.37 8.41 -4.46
C ALA A 103 -8.94 9.78 -3.92
N LEU A 104 -9.62 10.84 -4.35
CA LEU A 104 -9.49 12.17 -3.77
C LEU A 104 -10.27 12.27 -2.44
N LEU A 105 -9.55 12.07 -1.34
CA LEU A 105 -10.08 12.30 0.01
C LEU A 105 -10.56 13.77 0.18
N PRO A 106 -11.58 14.02 1.02
CA PRO A 106 -12.24 13.08 1.95
C PRO A 106 -13.30 12.17 1.31
N ASN A 107 -13.48 12.20 -0.01
CA ASN A 107 -14.43 11.35 -0.70
C ASN A 107 -13.93 9.90 -0.76
N TYR A 108 -14.88 8.95 -0.78
CA TYR A 108 -14.59 7.51 -0.91
C TYR A 108 -13.63 6.94 0.14
N LYS A 109 -13.70 7.40 1.40
CA LYS A 109 -13.01 6.74 2.53
C LYS A 109 -13.38 5.26 2.63
N GLY A 110 -12.45 4.48 3.17
CA GLY A 110 -12.64 3.08 3.47
C GLY A 110 -12.29 2.17 2.29
N PRO A 111 -12.69 0.89 2.37
CA PRO A 111 -12.24 -0.12 1.43
C PRO A 111 -12.87 0.05 0.04
N HIS A 112 -12.18 -0.48 -0.96
CA HIS A 112 -12.62 -0.56 -2.36
C HIS A 112 -13.05 0.77 -3.02
N PRO A 113 -12.32 1.88 -2.83
CA PRO A 113 -12.74 3.20 -3.34
C PRO A 113 -12.86 3.22 -4.86
N ILE A 114 -11.96 2.55 -5.59
CA ILE A 114 -11.99 2.43 -7.04
C ILE A 114 -13.30 1.81 -7.55
N ALA A 115 -13.73 0.71 -6.93
CA ALA A 115 -14.95 0.04 -7.37
C ALA A 115 -16.17 0.92 -7.14
N ARG A 116 -16.19 1.63 -6.00
CA ARG A 116 -17.26 2.58 -5.66
C ARG A 116 -17.28 3.78 -6.60
N LEU A 117 -16.12 4.38 -6.92
CA LEU A 117 -16.01 5.48 -7.90
C LEU A 117 -16.60 5.11 -9.26
N VAL A 118 -16.38 3.86 -9.70
CA VAL A 118 -16.93 3.34 -10.96
C VAL A 118 -18.44 3.15 -10.87
N VAL A 119 -18.93 2.52 -9.80
CA VAL A 119 -20.36 2.25 -9.61
C VAL A 119 -21.17 3.54 -9.47
N ASP A 120 -20.63 4.54 -8.78
CA ASP A 120 -21.30 5.82 -8.56
C ASP A 120 -21.11 6.80 -9.73
N GLU A 121 -20.32 6.42 -10.74
CA GLU A 121 -19.96 7.25 -11.91
C GLU A 121 -19.30 8.59 -11.54
N GLN A 122 -18.58 8.65 -10.40
CA GLN A 122 -17.95 9.87 -9.87
C GLN A 122 -16.43 9.95 -10.12
N TYR A 123 -15.90 9.15 -11.05
CA TYR A 123 -14.46 9.13 -11.26
C TYR A 123 -13.91 10.47 -11.75
N GLU A 124 -14.62 11.21 -12.60
CA GLU A 124 -14.15 12.51 -13.08
C GLU A 124 -13.98 13.53 -11.94
N ALA A 125 -14.88 13.51 -10.95
CA ALA A 125 -14.87 14.44 -9.83
C ALA A 125 -13.93 14.01 -8.70
N HIS A 126 -13.79 12.69 -8.46
CA HIS A 126 -13.18 12.16 -7.24
C HIS A 126 -12.10 11.11 -7.49
N GLY A 127 -11.78 10.84 -8.75
CA GLY A 127 -10.69 9.98 -9.17
C GLY A 127 -9.34 10.63 -8.92
N GLY A 128 -8.49 9.96 -8.15
CA GLY A 128 -7.12 10.39 -7.93
C GLY A 128 -6.39 9.48 -6.97
N VAL A 129 -5.26 9.97 -6.48
CA VAL A 129 -4.48 9.37 -5.38
C VAL A 129 -4.29 10.42 -4.30
N SER A 130 -4.57 10.06 -3.05
CA SER A 130 -4.28 10.88 -1.87
C SER A 130 -3.20 10.22 -1.03
N LEU A 131 -2.16 10.95 -0.64
CA LEU A 131 -1.27 10.59 0.45
C LEU A 131 -1.79 11.25 1.72
N HIS A 132 -2.05 10.47 2.76
CA HIS A 132 -2.54 11.00 4.03
C HIS A 132 -1.92 10.29 5.23
N LYS A 133 -1.96 10.94 6.40
CA LYS A 133 -1.57 10.32 7.66
C LYS A 133 -2.59 9.25 8.08
N MET A 134 -2.09 8.16 8.64
CA MET A 134 -2.94 7.12 9.23
C MET A 134 -3.35 7.50 10.65
N THR A 135 -4.59 7.18 11.01
CA THR A 135 -5.13 7.30 12.37
C THR A 135 -5.67 5.93 12.81
N SER A 136 -6.35 5.88 13.95
CA SER A 136 -7.14 4.71 14.37
C SER A 136 -8.40 4.49 13.54
N GLY A 137 -8.71 5.36 12.56
CA GLY A 137 -9.84 5.24 11.64
C GLY A 137 -9.40 5.00 10.20
N PHE A 138 -10.37 4.71 9.32
CA PHE A 138 -10.10 4.53 7.89
C PHE A 138 -10.07 5.87 7.16
N ASP A 139 -8.90 6.22 6.62
CA ASP A 139 -8.72 7.35 5.72
C ASP A 139 -9.21 8.70 6.29
N GLU A 140 -9.00 8.91 7.59
CA GLU A 140 -9.46 10.10 8.33
C GLU A 140 -8.36 11.13 8.64
N GLY A 141 -7.09 10.74 8.54
CA GLY A 141 -5.99 11.62 8.90
C GLY A 141 -5.70 12.70 7.85
N ASP A 142 -4.85 13.65 8.25
CA ASP A 142 -4.46 14.80 7.42
C ASP A 142 -4.00 14.38 6.02
N ILE A 143 -4.57 15.02 5.01
CA ILE A 143 -4.14 14.87 3.62
C ILE A 143 -2.85 15.66 3.43
N LEU A 144 -1.81 15.00 2.94
CA LEU A 144 -0.49 15.59 2.71
C LEU A 144 -0.27 15.99 1.25
N ALA A 145 -0.80 15.19 0.31
CA ALA A 145 -0.73 15.46 -1.11
C ALA A 145 -1.86 14.74 -1.85
N GLN A 146 -2.28 15.29 -2.99
CA GLN A 146 -3.25 14.66 -3.88
C GLN A 146 -2.86 14.88 -5.34
N ILE A 147 -3.15 13.88 -6.18
CA ILE A 147 -3.11 13.99 -7.64
C ILE A 147 -4.46 13.52 -8.17
N ALA A 148 -5.15 14.40 -8.89
CA ALA A 148 -6.33 14.03 -9.66
C ALA A 148 -5.93 13.24 -10.91
N PHE A 149 -6.78 12.30 -11.31
CA PHE A 149 -6.61 11.62 -12.59
C PHE A 149 -7.04 12.53 -13.75
N SER A 150 -6.43 12.32 -14.92
CA SER A 150 -6.78 13.06 -16.13
C SER A 150 -8.02 12.46 -16.80
N PRO A 151 -8.76 13.24 -17.63
CA PRO A 151 -9.79 12.70 -18.50
C PRO A 151 -9.22 11.53 -19.34
N GLY A 152 -9.94 10.40 -19.39
CA GLY A 152 -9.51 9.18 -20.09
C GLY A 152 -8.71 8.18 -19.26
N ASP A 153 -8.24 8.55 -18.07
CA ASP A 153 -7.53 7.62 -17.18
C ASP A 153 -8.43 6.48 -16.67
N TRP A 154 -9.76 6.58 -16.79
CA TRP A 154 -10.71 5.63 -16.23
C TRP A 154 -11.48 4.78 -17.22
N HIS A 155 -11.26 4.95 -18.52
CA HIS A 155 -12.04 4.23 -19.54
C HIS A 155 -11.81 2.71 -19.53
N SER A 156 -10.75 2.23 -18.84
CA SER A 156 -10.47 0.81 -18.71
C SER A 156 -9.65 0.50 -17.44
N THR A 157 -9.65 -0.76 -17.02
CA THR A 157 -8.73 -1.25 -15.98
C THR A 157 -7.27 -0.96 -16.29
N ALA A 158 -6.89 -0.94 -17.57
CA ALA A 158 -5.52 -0.71 -18.01
C ALA A 158 -5.10 0.76 -17.88
N THR A 159 -5.96 1.70 -18.29
CA THR A 159 -5.73 3.15 -18.11
C THR A 159 -5.69 3.49 -16.63
N LEU A 160 -6.61 2.92 -15.85
CA LEU A 160 -6.69 3.16 -14.41
C LEU A 160 -5.44 2.67 -13.68
N SER A 161 -4.97 1.46 -14.02
CA SER A 161 -3.74 0.92 -13.45
C SER A 161 -2.52 1.79 -13.76
N ARG A 162 -2.45 2.40 -14.95
CA ARG A 162 -1.40 3.34 -15.33
C ARG A 162 -1.51 4.66 -14.54
N ALA A 163 -2.71 5.22 -14.45
CA ALA A 163 -2.96 6.45 -13.71
C ALA A 163 -2.59 6.32 -12.22
N LEU A 164 -3.01 5.22 -11.60
CA LEU A 164 -2.60 4.84 -10.24
C LEU A 164 -1.08 4.73 -10.10
N ALA A 165 -0.41 4.03 -11.01
CA ALA A 165 1.04 3.88 -10.98
C ALA A 165 1.77 5.22 -11.12
N SER A 166 1.26 6.14 -11.94
CA SER A 166 1.77 7.50 -12.09
C SER A 166 1.54 8.35 -10.84
N GLY A 167 0.33 8.35 -10.28
CA GLY A 167 0.00 9.08 -9.05
C GLY A 167 0.83 8.62 -7.84
N MET A 168 1.21 7.34 -7.79
CA MET A 168 2.09 6.79 -6.74
C MET A 168 3.59 7.09 -6.95
N LYS A 169 3.95 7.98 -7.87
CA LYS A 169 5.32 8.51 -8.01
C LYS A 169 5.53 9.86 -7.31
N LEU A 170 4.51 10.38 -6.61
CA LEU A 170 4.59 11.56 -5.75
C LEU A 170 5.90 11.66 -4.94
#